data_AF-A0A7Y6GHA8-F1
#
_entry.id   AF-A0A7Y6GHA8-F1
#
_cell.length_a   1.000
_cell.length_b   1.000
_cell.length_c   1.000
_cell.angle_alpha   90.00
_cell.angle_beta   90.00
_cell.angle_gamma   90.00
#
_symmetry.space_group_name_H-M   'P 1'
#
loop_
_entity.id
_entity.type
_entity.pdbx_description
1 polymer ?
#
loop_
_entity_poly.entity_id
_entity_poly.type
_entity_poly.pdbx_seq_one_letter_code
_entity_poly.pdbx_strand_id
1 'polypeptide(L)'
;MSWPSVIILVSAERRPSLEGRIRSFELVHDPVTGDERLHQHGYSYCIDLSGGILADYEPEELEQVRTRIGDPYAVYVSCQSMDAARAFLRDVLPDVDGLVDTNHHEILQSSAFLTLVDRYPGWDWRRQPSTDLQ
;
A
#
# COMPACT_ATOMS: atom_id res chain seq x y z
N MET A 1 9.87 -14.40 10.47
CA MET A 1 10.03 -13.28 9.53
C MET A 1 8.67 -12.66 9.34
N SER A 2 8.53 -11.34 9.52
CA SER A 2 7.30 -10.62 9.22
C SER A 2 7.04 -10.63 7.71
N TRP A 3 5.77 -10.64 7.34
CA TRP A 3 5.33 -10.48 5.97
C TRP A 3 5.74 -9.08 5.44
N PRO A 4 6.16 -8.93 4.17
CA PRO A 4 6.34 -7.62 3.56
C PRO A 4 5.07 -6.79 3.65
N SER A 5 5.21 -5.49 3.83
CA SER A 5 4.07 -4.58 3.90
C SER A 5 4.29 -3.35 3.04
N VAL A 6 3.18 -2.66 2.80
CA VAL A 6 3.09 -1.43 2.02
C VAL A 6 1.89 -0.65 2.53
N ILE A 7 1.95 0.68 2.44
CA ILE A 7 0.86 1.56 2.82
C ILE A 7 0.46 2.36 1.59
N ILE A 8 -0.83 2.29 1.23
CA ILE A 8 -1.41 3.07 0.14
C ILE A 8 -2.03 4.31 0.75
N LEU A 9 -1.59 5.48 0.31
CA LEU A 9 -2.03 6.78 0.82
C LEU A 9 -2.80 7.52 -0.28
N VAL A 10 -3.99 7.99 0.03
CA VAL A 10 -4.80 8.85 -0.86
C VAL A 10 -5.36 10.02 -0.07
N SER A 11 -5.85 11.05 -0.77
CA SER A 11 -6.61 12.09 -0.08
C SER A 11 -7.87 11.47 0.56
N ALA A 12 -8.31 12.00 1.70
CA ALA A 12 -9.49 11.52 2.42
C ALA A 12 -10.76 11.52 1.53
N GLU A 13 -10.86 12.47 0.59
CA GLU A 13 -11.93 12.55 -0.42
C GLU A 13 -11.97 11.31 -1.34
N ARG A 14 -10.82 10.67 -1.59
CA ARG A 14 -10.69 9.48 -2.43
C ARG A 14 -10.86 8.16 -1.69
N ARG A 15 -11.01 8.20 -0.36
CA ARG A 15 -11.22 7.02 0.49
C ARG A 15 -12.31 6.07 -0.06
N PRO A 16 -13.54 6.52 -0.42
CA PRO A 16 -14.57 5.60 -0.92
C PRO A 16 -14.17 4.89 -2.21
N SER A 17 -13.40 5.56 -3.08
CA SER A 17 -12.93 4.99 -4.34
C SER A 17 -11.85 3.91 -4.10
N LEU A 18 -10.90 4.18 -3.21
CA LEU A 18 -9.85 3.21 -2.87
C LEU A 18 -10.45 1.99 -2.15
N GLU A 19 -11.25 2.21 -1.11
CA GLU A 19 -11.89 1.12 -0.37
C GLU A 19 -12.82 0.30 -1.28
N GLY A 20 -13.62 0.95 -2.13
CA GLY A 20 -14.50 0.27 -3.07
C GLY A 20 -13.74 -0.63 -4.07
N ARG A 21 -12.57 -0.16 -4.54
CA ARG A 21 -11.69 -0.95 -5.39
C ARG A 21 -11.13 -2.17 -4.64
N ILE A 22 -10.59 -1.98 -3.44
CA ILE A 22 -10.02 -3.11 -2.67
C ILE A 22 -11.12 -4.11 -2.27
N ARG A 23 -12.30 -3.64 -1.89
CA ARG A 23 -13.45 -4.51 -1.57
C ARG A 23 -13.97 -5.30 -2.77
N SER A 24 -13.69 -4.88 -4.00
CA SER A 24 -14.07 -5.62 -5.21
C SER A 24 -13.33 -6.97 -5.35
N PHE A 25 -12.26 -7.20 -4.58
CA PHE A 25 -11.53 -8.46 -4.53
C PHE A 25 -12.15 -9.50 -3.55
N GLU A 26 -13.37 -9.28 -3.07
CA GLU A 26 -14.08 -10.21 -2.16
C GLU A 26 -13.36 -10.42 -0.81
N LEU A 27 -13.08 -9.31 -0.12
CA LEU A 27 -12.48 -9.32 1.23
C LEU A 27 -13.35 -10.10 2.23
N VAL A 28 -12.68 -10.77 3.17
CA VAL A 28 -13.31 -11.47 4.28
C VAL A 28 -12.87 -10.83 5.59
N HIS A 29 -13.84 -10.29 6.34
CA HIS A 29 -13.58 -9.68 7.63
C HIS A 29 -13.03 -10.70 8.64
N ASP A 30 -11.91 -10.38 9.30
CA ASP A 30 -11.36 -11.16 10.41
C ASP A 30 -11.88 -10.61 11.75
N PRO A 31 -12.79 -11.32 12.43
CA PRO A 31 -13.36 -10.83 13.68
C PRO A 31 -12.37 -10.79 14.85
N VAL A 32 -11.17 -11.40 14.71
CA VAL A 32 -10.15 -11.43 15.76
C VAL A 32 -9.25 -10.20 15.70
N THR A 33 -8.78 -9.83 14.51
CA THR A 33 -7.88 -8.68 14.35
C THR A 33 -8.64 -7.39 14.00
N GLY A 34 -9.85 -7.51 13.45
CA GLY A 34 -10.60 -6.39 12.87
C GLY A 34 -10.15 -6.02 11.45
N ASP A 35 -9.11 -6.69 10.94
CA ASP A 35 -8.60 -6.49 9.58
C ASP A 35 -9.44 -7.26 8.56
N GLU A 36 -9.21 -6.95 7.28
CA GLU A 36 -9.74 -7.69 6.16
C GLU A 36 -8.70 -8.72 5.67
N ARG A 37 -9.13 -9.96 5.46
CA ARG A 37 -8.33 -11.00 4.80
C ARG A 37 -8.69 -11.09 3.33
N LEU A 38 -7.66 -11.21 2.49
CA LEU A 38 -7.82 -11.44 1.06
C LEU A 38 -7.04 -12.69 0.66
N HIS A 39 -7.65 -13.52 -0.18
CA HIS A 39 -6.97 -14.61 -0.89
C HIS A 39 -7.14 -14.39 -2.39
N GLN A 40 -6.06 -14.02 -3.07
CA GLN A 40 -6.09 -13.67 -4.49
C GLN A 40 -4.84 -14.19 -5.19
N HIS A 41 -5.00 -14.76 -6.39
CA HIS A 41 -3.91 -15.32 -7.21
C HIS A 41 -3.03 -16.35 -6.47
N GLY A 42 -3.61 -17.07 -5.49
CA GLY A 42 -2.88 -18.04 -4.66
C GLY A 42 -2.08 -17.43 -3.51
N TYR A 43 -2.20 -16.12 -3.27
CA TYR A 43 -1.57 -15.41 -2.16
C TYR A 43 -2.56 -15.00 -1.08
N SER A 44 -2.07 -14.87 0.15
CA SER A 44 -2.81 -14.33 1.29
C SER A 44 -2.34 -12.91 1.64
N TYR A 45 -3.29 -12.08 2.07
CA TYR A 45 -3.04 -10.71 2.51
C TYR A 45 -3.86 -10.41 3.77
N CYS A 46 -3.32 -9.52 4.62
CA CYS A 46 -4.07 -8.85 5.68
C CYS A 46 -4.11 -7.36 5.37
N ILE A 47 -5.30 -6.76 5.39
CA ILE A 47 -5.54 -5.39 4.93
C ILE A 47 -6.27 -4.63 6.04
N ASP A 48 -5.68 -3.53 6.51
CA ASP A 48 -6.34 -2.61 7.43
C ASP A 48 -6.89 -1.41 6.63
N LEU A 49 -8.22 -1.31 6.56
CA LEU A 49 -8.96 -0.21 5.92
C LEU A 49 -9.39 0.89 6.91
N SER A 50 -9.05 0.77 8.19
CA SER A 50 -9.48 1.72 9.22
C SER A 50 -8.81 3.10 9.08
N GLY A 51 -7.61 3.15 8.48
CA GLY A 51 -6.73 4.32 8.49
C GLY A 51 -5.91 4.45 9.77
N GLY A 52 -6.00 3.48 10.69
CA GLY A 52 -5.32 3.49 11.99
C GLY A 52 -3.80 3.57 11.88
N ILE A 53 -3.23 3.04 10.79
CA ILE A 53 -1.78 3.11 10.52
C ILE A 53 -1.22 4.55 10.51
N LEU A 54 -2.03 5.57 10.24
CA LEU A 54 -1.60 6.97 10.31
C LEU A 54 -1.17 7.41 11.72
N ALA A 55 -1.61 6.70 12.77
CA ALA A 55 -1.18 6.98 14.14
C ALA A 55 0.29 6.61 14.40
N ASP A 56 0.89 5.79 13.53
CA ASP A 56 2.28 5.36 13.62
C ASP A 56 3.24 6.31 12.89
N TYR A 57 2.72 7.28 12.12
CA TYR A 57 3.54 8.26 11.41
C TYR A 57 3.99 9.38 12.34
N GLU A 58 5.25 9.81 12.18
CA GLU A 58 5.73 11.01 12.85
C GLU A 58 5.05 12.27 12.26
N PRO A 59 4.86 13.34 13.04
CA PRO A 59 4.20 14.56 12.57
C PRO A 59 4.81 15.16 11.31
N GLU A 60 6.14 15.07 11.17
CA GLU A 60 6.89 15.56 10.02
C GLU A 60 6.60 14.73 8.75
N GLU A 61 6.45 13.41 8.89
CA GLU A 61 6.10 12.52 7.79
C GLU A 61 4.65 12.77 7.34
N LEU A 62 3.73 12.95 8.29
CA LEU A 62 2.35 13.32 7.97
C LEU A 62 2.26 14.65 7.24
N GLU A 63 3.07 15.64 7.62
CA GLU A 63 3.08 16.94 6.94
C GLU A 63 3.61 16.85 5.50
N GLN A 64 4.63 16.01 5.27
CA GLN A 64 5.11 15.71 3.91
C GLN A 64 4.03 15.06 3.06
N VAL A 65 3.28 14.10 3.62
CA VAL A 65 2.14 13.47 2.95
C VAL A 65 1.06 14.52 2.66
N ARG A 66 0.68 15.34 3.65
CA ARG A 66 -0.35 16.38 3.51
C ARG A 66 -0.04 17.40 2.44
N THR A 67 1.21 17.81 2.33
CA THR A 67 1.67 18.74 1.29
C THR A 67 1.45 18.18 -0.12
N ARG A 68 1.46 16.85 -0.29
CA ARG A 68 1.35 16.18 -1.60
C ARG A 68 -0.08 15.80 -1.97
N ILE A 69 -0.89 15.36 -1.00
CA ILE A 69 -2.23 14.80 -1.26
C ILE A 69 -3.35 15.41 -0.41
N GLY A 70 -3.08 16.42 0.41
CA GLY A 70 -4.05 16.99 1.36
C GLY A 70 -4.28 16.08 2.57
N ASP A 71 -5.44 16.17 3.21
CA ASP A 71 -5.76 15.34 4.37
C ASP A 71 -5.69 13.84 4.00
N PRO A 72 -4.83 13.03 4.65
CA PRO A 72 -4.56 11.68 4.19
C PRO A 72 -5.54 10.65 4.74
N TYR A 73 -5.82 9.65 3.91
CA TYR A 73 -6.34 8.35 4.30
C TYR A 73 -5.35 7.27 3.88
N ALA A 74 -5.12 6.29 4.74
CA ALA A 74 -4.14 5.24 4.53
C ALA A 74 -4.78 3.85 4.60
N VAL A 75 -4.28 2.94 3.77
CA VAL A 75 -4.57 1.51 3.84
C VAL A 75 -3.26 0.76 4.06
N TYR A 76 -3.16 0.03 5.15
CA TYR A 76 -2.02 -0.85 5.41
C TYR A 76 -2.29 -2.22 4.80
N VAL A 77 -1.29 -2.78 4.12
CA VAL A 77 -1.38 -4.10 3.48
C VAL A 77 -0.16 -4.92 3.88
N SER A 78 -0.40 -6.04 4.56
CA SER A 78 0.59 -7.08 4.80
C SER A 78 0.41 -8.20 3.77
N CYS A 79 1.49 -8.53 3.06
CA CYS A 79 1.48 -9.45 1.93
C CYS A 79 2.29 -10.70 2.25
N GLN A 80 1.80 -11.89 1.90
CA GLN A 80 2.54 -13.15 2.15
C GLN A 80 3.99 -13.15 1.62
N SER A 81 4.24 -12.46 0.51
CA SER A 81 5.56 -12.37 -0.14
C SER A 81 5.70 -11.08 -0.92
N MET A 82 6.91 -10.80 -1.42
CA MET A 82 7.15 -9.67 -2.32
C MET A 82 6.45 -9.83 -3.67
N ASP A 83 6.31 -11.07 -4.15
CA ASP A 83 5.54 -11.36 -5.36
C ASP A 83 4.06 -11.05 -5.14
N ALA A 84 3.52 -11.42 -3.97
CA ALA A 84 2.16 -11.07 -3.58
C ALA A 84 1.99 -9.54 -3.53
N ALA A 85 2.91 -8.82 -2.90
CA ALA A 85 2.85 -7.36 -2.83
C ALA A 85 2.83 -6.71 -4.21
N ARG A 86 3.72 -7.11 -5.12
CA ARG A 86 3.74 -6.60 -6.50
C ARG A 86 2.47 -6.95 -7.27
N ALA A 87 1.96 -8.18 -7.12
CA ALA A 87 0.73 -8.61 -7.79
C ALA A 87 -0.48 -7.77 -7.33
N PHE A 88 -0.67 -7.63 -6.01
CA PHE A 88 -1.73 -6.82 -5.44
C PHE A 88 -1.64 -5.36 -5.87
N LEU A 89 -0.46 -4.75 -5.81
CA LEU A 89 -0.27 -3.34 -6.16
C LEU A 89 -0.49 -3.08 -7.66
N ARG A 90 -0.16 -4.03 -8.55
CA ARG A 90 -0.50 -3.93 -9.98
C ARG A 90 -2.01 -3.94 -10.25
N ASP A 91 -2.78 -4.67 -9.45
CA ASP A 91 -4.23 -4.72 -9.60
C ASP A 91 -4.90 -3.48 -8.97
N VAL A 92 -4.36 -2.96 -7.87
CA VAL A 92 -4.98 -1.89 -7.08
C VAL A 92 -4.60 -0.49 -7.55
N LEU A 93 -3.32 -0.22 -7.79
CA LEU A 93 -2.80 1.13 -8.02
C LEU A 93 -3.13 1.78 -9.38
N PRO A 94 -3.50 1.07 -10.48
CA PRO A 94 -3.85 1.74 -11.71
C PRO A 94 -4.96 2.78 -11.49
N ASP A 95 -4.76 4.01 -11.99
CA ASP A 95 -5.65 5.17 -11.79
C ASP A 95 -5.81 5.67 -10.35
N VAL A 96 -5.04 5.11 -9.40
CA VAL A 96 -4.95 5.66 -8.04
C VAL A 96 -4.01 6.85 -8.08
N ASP A 97 -4.58 8.04 -7.90
CA ASP A 97 -3.84 9.27 -7.65
C ASP A 97 -3.58 9.39 -6.14
N GLY A 98 -2.36 9.03 -5.75
CA GLY A 98 -1.95 8.93 -4.37
C GLY A 98 -0.46 8.66 -4.21
N LEU A 99 -0.10 8.16 -3.05
CA LEU A 99 1.25 7.75 -2.70
C LEU A 99 1.28 6.28 -2.30
N VAL A 100 2.46 5.69 -2.43
CA VAL A 100 2.80 4.39 -1.88
C VAL A 100 3.97 4.61 -0.94
N ASP A 101 3.74 4.36 0.34
CA ASP A 101 4.81 4.22 1.30
C ASP A 101 5.22 2.76 1.36
N THR A 102 6.48 2.52 1.06
CA THR A 102 7.12 1.20 1.05
C THR A 102 7.18 0.56 2.44
N ASN A 103 6.83 1.31 3.49
CA ASN A 103 7.05 0.99 4.89
C ASN A 103 8.55 0.75 5.20
N HIS A 104 9.41 1.37 4.38
CA HIS A 104 10.86 1.22 4.39
C HIS A 104 11.54 2.54 3.95
N HIS A 105 11.16 3.65 4.59
CA HIS A 105 11.74 5.00 4.42
C HIS A 105 11.54 5.66 3.05
N GLU A 106 10.64 5.14 2.22
CA GLU A 106 10.42 5.68 0.88
C GLU A 106 8.93 5.82 0.57
N ILE A 107 8.52 7.05 0.22
CA ILE A 107 7.16 7.42 -0.18
C ILE A 107 7.16 7.94 -1.62
N LEU A 108 6.57 7.16 -2.51
CA LEU A 108 6.56 7.40 -3.96
C LEU A 108 5.16 7.74 -4.46
N GLN A 109 5.08 8.47 -5.58
CA GLN A 109 3.82 8.62 -6.31
C GLN A 109 3.36 7.24 -6.81
N SER A 110 2.07 6.92 -6.73
CA SER A 110 1.54 5.60 -7.12
C SER A 110 1.94 5.19 -8.54
N SER A 111 1.88 6.13 -9.49
CA SER A 111 2.27 5.91 -10.89
C SER A 111 3.77 5.66 -11.06
N ALA A 112 4.61 6.38 -10.31
CA ALA A 112 6.06 6.19 -10.31
C ALA A 112 6.42 4.83 -9.70
N PHE A 113 5.77 4.46 -8.59
CA PHE A 113 5.94 3.16 -7.95
C PHE A 113 5.57 2.01 -8.90
N LEU A 114 4.43 2.09 -9.59
CA LEU A 114 4.03 1.09 -10.58
C LEU A 114 5.06 0.97 -11.71
N THR A 115 5.55 2.10 -12.22
CA THR A 115 6.59 2.11 -13.26
C THR A 115 7.85 1.35 -12.82
N LEU A 116 8.26 1.53 -11.55
CA LEU A 116 9.41 0.81 -10.98
C LEU A 116 9.13 -0.69 -10.83
N VAL A 117 7.96 -1.07 -10.32
CA VAL A 117 7.56 -2.48 -10.18
C VAL A 117 7.51 -3.19 -11.54
N ASP A 118 7.04 -2.51 -12.58
CA ASP A 118 6.97 -3.08 -13.94
C ASP A 118 8.35 -3.16 -14.60
N ARG A 119 9.20 -2.16 -14.39
CA ARG A 119 10.56 -2.15 -14.92
C ARG A 119 11.50 -3.12 -14.20
N TYR A 120 11.31 -3.33 -12.90
CA TYR A 120 12.19 -4.14 -12.05
C TYR A 120 11.39 -5.24 -11.31
N PRO A 121 11.02 -6.35 -11.99
CA PRO A 121 10.18 -7.40 -11.40
C PRO A 121 10.76 -8.08 -10.15
N GLY A 122 12.08 -8.03 -9.98
CA GLY A 122 12.78 -8.59 -8.82
C GLY A 122 12.99 -7.61 -7.66
N TRP A 123 12.51 -6.37 -7.76
CA TRP A 123 12.77 -5.34 -6.76
C TRP A 123 12.14 -5.69 -5.41
N ASP A 124 12.97 -5.83 -4.37
CA ASP A 124 12.57 -5.94 -2.96
C ASP A 124 12.90 -4.62 -2.26
N TRP A 125 11.91 -3.72 -2.17
CA TRP A 125 12.07 -2.38 -1.56
C TRP A 125 12.47 -2.42 -0.08
N ARG A 126 12.36 -3.57 0.58
CA ARG A 126 12.85 -3.76 1.96
C ARG A 126 14.37 -3.89 2.02
N ARG A 127 15.02 -4.14 0.88
CA ARG A 127 16.46 -4.42 0.77
C ARG A 127 17.20 -3.40 -0.07
N GLN A 128 16.53 -2.79 -1.04
CA GLN A 128 17.13 -1.86 -1.98
C GLN A 128 16.17 -0.69 -2.21
N PRO A 129 16.57 0.55 -1.91
CA PRO A 129 15.74 1.72 -2.21
C PRO A 129 15.61 1.93 -3.71
N SER A 130 14.58 2.65 -4.17
CA SER A 130 14.38 2.85 -5.61
C SER A 130 15.52 3.59 -6.31
N THR A 131 16.26 4.42 -5.57
CA THR A 131 17.40 5.21 -6.07
C THR A 131 18.58 4.35 -6.53
N ASP A 132 18.64 3.10 -6.08
CA ASP A 132 19.76 2.20 -6.32
C ASP A 132 19.44 1.18 -7.43
N LEU A 133 18.27 1.27 -8.07
CA LEU A 133 17.87 0.38 -9.16
C LEU A 133 18.61 0.76 -10.45
N GLN A 134 19.21 -0.23 -11.10
CA GLN A 134 19.97 -0.09 -12.36
C GLN A 134 19.19 -0.74 -13.51
#